data_AF-A0A914TXR2-F1
#
_entry.id   AF-A0A914TXR2-F1
#
_cell.length_a   1.000
_cell.length_b   1.000
_cell.length_c   1.000
_cell.angle_alpha   90.00
_cell.angle_beta   90.00
_cell.angle_gamma   90.00
#
_symmetry.space_group_name_H-M   'P 1'
#
loop_
_entity.id
_entity.type
_entity.pdbx_description
1 polymer ?
#
loop_
_entity_poly.entity_id
_entity_poly.type
_entity_poly.pdbx_seq_one_letter_code
_entity_poly.pdbx_strand_id
1 'polypeptide(L)'
;MFYKVKVEPVTEIPKEETIALSFEKNINIKDTVARMAKIVFAHDHFSVYVMEDGEGEKMIKNSDGSTKISLYISFMEKKPVIGESAAKVAEKNPDFVVYDLMKLCSINFKNADPKWPFKLIKNYNNEMLVEFETSNEPRRAGPEFLLAIVFNHCLKLIEKETGEKLKEIGIEFDGFEKKEDFVLCFKKTVEKINVKLNFF
;
A
#
# COMPACT_ATOMS: atom_id res chain seq x y z
N MET A 1 22.43 -10.59 -7.74
CA MET A 1 22.97 -9.54 -8.64
C MET A 1 22.45 -8.20 -8.12
N PHE A 2 23.32 -7.32 -7.63
CA PHE A 2 22.90 -6.08 -6.95
C PHE A 2 22.94 -4.89 -7.90
N TYR A 3 21.88 -4.11 -7.94
CA TYR A 3 21.81 -2.89 -8.76
C TYR A 3 22.01 -1.65 -7.88
N LYS A 4 23.09 -0.91 -8.14
CA LYS A 4 23.24 0.49 -7.72
C LYS A 4 22.76 1.40 -8.86
N VAL A 5 21.94 2.38 -8.56
CA VAL A 5 21.61 3.48 -9.48
C VAL A 5 21.85 4.80 -8.76
N LYS A 6 22.58 5.70 -9.41
CA LYS A 6 22.79 7.11 -9.01
C LYS A 6 22.11 7.96 -10.08
N VAL A 7 21.38 9.00 -9.70
CA VAL A 7 20.73 9.92 -10.63
C VAL A 7 21.04 11.36 -10.20
N GLU A 8 21.43 12.18 -11.16
CA GLU A 8 21.66 13.63 -11.05
C GLU A 8 20.75 14.36 -12.07
N PRO A 9 20.48 15.66 -11.89
CA PRO A 9 19.18 16.24 -12.24
C PRO A 9 19.02 16.70 -13.69
N VAL A 10 17.76 16.81 -14.12
CA VAL A 10 17.34 17.52 -15.34
C VAL A 10 16.77 18.89 -14.96
N THR A 11 17.03 19.91 -15.78
CA THR A 11 16.80 21.33 -15.51
C THR A 11 15.40 21.84 -15.86
N GLU A 12 14.75 22.52 -14.89
CA GLU A 12 13.95 23.78 -15.01
C GLU A 12 12.81 23.92 -16.08
N ILE A 13 11.61 24.47 -15.83
CA ILE A 13 10.71 24.83 -14.69
C ILE A 13 9.26 24.80 -15.30
N PRO A 14 8.17 25.52 -14.88
CA PRO A 14 7.68 26.12 -13.60
C PRO A 14 6.33 25.47 -13.13
N LYS A 15 5.56 25.90 -12.11
CA LYS A 15 5.75 26.54 -10.78
C LYS A 15 4.45 26.32 -9.97
N GLU A 16 4.53 25.83 -8.72
CA GLU A 16 3.73 26.31 -7.57
C GLU A 16 4.27 25.68 -6.25
N GLU A 17 4.88 26.55 -5.43
CA GLU A 17 5.09 26.55 -3.97
C GLU A 17 5.13 25.18 -3.22
N THR A 18 6.32 24.60 -2.95
CA THR A 18 7.24 24.93 -1.85
C THR A 18 6.71 24.66 -0.42
N ILE A 19 7.17 23.55 0.18
CA ILE A 19 7.97 23.49 1.42
C ILE A 19 8.68 22.13 1.44
N ALA A 20 10.01 22.12 1.40
CA ALA A 20 10.83 20.94 1.65
C ALA A 20 12.12 21.39 2.34
N LEU A 21 12.14 21.30 3.67
CA LEU A 21 13.30 21.69 4.49
C LEU A 21 14.47 20.72 4.30
N SER A 22 15.62 21.27 3.93
CA SER A 22 16.92 20.60 3.94
C SER A 22 17.41 20.37 5.38
N PHE A 23 17.83 19.15 5.73
CA PHE A 23 18.69 18.93 6.90
C PHE A 23 19.67 17.77 6.68
N GLU A 24 20.96 18.09 6.70
CA GLU A 24 22.03 17.13 7.02
C GLU A 24 22.22 17.01 8.54
N LYS A 25 23.03 16.03 8.95
CA LYS A 25 23.40 15.68 10.32
C LYS A 25 23.60 16.87 11.28
N ASN A 26 22.96 16.80 12.43
CA ASN A 26 23.62 16.52 13.72
C ASN A 26 22.58 16.51 14.85
N ILE A 27 22.28 15.34 15.43
CA ILE A 27 21.52 15.23 16.67
C ILE A 27 22.32 14.36 17.65
N ASN A 28 22.58 14.94 18.82
CA ASN A 28 23.22 14.28 19.95
C ASN A 28 22.25 13.24 20.53
N ILE A 29 22.63 11.97 20.56
CA ILE A 29 21.74 10.88 20.96
C ILE A 29 21.45 11.00 22.47
N LYS A 30 20.21 11.36 22.80
CA LYS A 30 19.57 10.98 24.05
C LYS A 30 18.52 9.93 23.73
N ASP A 31 18.75 8.73 24.26
CA ASP A 31 17.89 7.53 24.27
C ASP A 31 16.49 7.72 23.68
N THR A 32 16.43 7.67 22.34
CA THR A 32 15.18 7.58 21.60
C THR A 32 15.06 6.13 21.16
N VAL A 33 14.11 5.40 21.75
CA VAL A 33 13.81 4.00 21.44
C VAL A 33 13.70 3.83 19.92
N ALA A 34 14.52 2.96 19.34
CA ALA A 34 14.58 2.73 17.91
C ALA A 34 13.35 1.93 17.45
N ARG A 35 12.25 2.63 17.20
CA ARG A 35 11.03 2.03 16.66
C ARG A 35 11.20 1.70 15.19
N MET A 36 11.06 0.41 14.86
CA MET A 36 10.98 -0.07 13.49
C MET A 36 9.61 -0.70 13.25
N ALA A 37 9.15 -0.67 11.99
CA ALA A 37 7.96 -1.40 11.59
C ALA A 37 8.22 -2.25 10.34
N LYS A 38 7.47 -3.34 10.22
CA LYS A 38 7.50 -4.27 9.09
C LYS A 38 6.07 -4.51 8.61
N ILE A 39 5.85 -4.47 7.31
CA ILE A 39 4.58 -4.83 6.67
C ILE A 39 4.83 -6.06 5.82
N VAL A 40 4.15 -7.16 6.14
CA VAL A 40 4.21 -8.43 5.40
C VAL A 40 2.94 -8.52 4.55
N PHE A 41 3.08 -8.53 3.23
CA PHE A 41 1.99 -8.87 2.32
C PHE A 41 2.09 -10.35 1.93
N ALA A 42 0.98 -11.06 2.05
CA ALA A 42 0.75 -12.39 1.49
C ALA A 42 -0.22 -12.29 0.31
N HIS A 43 -0.64 -13.42 -0.28
CA HIS A 43 -1.52 -13.44 -1.45
C HIS A 43 -2.87 -12.72 -1.25
N ASP A 44 -3.54 -12.96 -0.13
CA ASP A 44 -4.92 -12.52 0.16
C ASP A 44 -5.05 -11.65 1.41
N HIS A 45 -3.98 -11.47 2.18
CA HIS A 45 -3.94 -10.69 3.42
C HIS A 45 -2.60 -9.97 3.61
N PHE A 46 -2.56 -9.03 4.55
CA PHE A 46 -1.35 -8.40 5.04
C PHE A 46 -1.32 -8.40 6.56
N SER A 47 -0.13 -8.29 7.13
CA SER A 47 0.11 -8.17 8.58
C SER A 47 1.08 -7.02 8.84
N VAL A 48 0.89 -6.30 9.93
CA VAL A 48 1.73 -5.16 10.33
C VAL A 48 2.40 -5.49 11.65
N TYR A 49 3.69 -5.17 11.78
CA TYR A 49 4.50 -5.42 12.96
C TYR A 49 5.22 -4.14 13.38
N VAL A 50 5.36 -3.95 14.68
CA VAL A 50 6.24 -2.93 15.29
C VAL A 50 7.26 -3.65 16.17
N MET A 51 8.48 -3.11 16.21
CA MET A 51 9.58 -3.52 17.07
C MET A 51 9.99 -2.31 17.90
N GLU A 52 10.11 -2.49 19.21
CA GLU A 52 10.67 -1.51 20.16
C GLU A 52 11.91 -2.11 20.82
N ASP A 53 12.92 -1.29 21.15
CA ASP A 53 14.17 -1.81 21.72
C ASP A 53 13.95 -2.58 23.02
N GLY A 54 14.41 -3.83 23.05
CA GLY A 54 14.25 -4.73 24.20
C GLY A 54 12.92 -5.50 24.22
N GLU A 55 11.96 -5.16 23.35
CA GLU A 55 10.74 -5.94 23.12
C GLU A 55 10.82 -6.74 21.81
N GLY A 56 10.07 -7.85 21.72
CA GLY A 56 10.01 -8.66 20.50
C GLY A 56 9.13 -8.05 19.41
N GLU A 57 9.04 -8.70 18.24
CA GLU A 57 8.10 -8.29 17.19
C GLU A 57 6.64 -8.34 17.70
N LYS A 58 5.97 -7.18 17.72
CA LYS A 58 4.57 -7.04 18.11
C LYS A 58 3.70 -6.92 16.87
N MET A 59 2.81 -7.89 16.66
CA MET A 59 1.85 -7.86 15.55
C MET A 59 0.67 -6.93 15.88
N ILE A 60 0.39 -5.97 15.00
CA ILE A 60 -0.61 -4.91 15.19
C ILE A 60 -2.00 -5.40 14.81
N LYS A 61 -2.99 -5.01 15.60
CA LYS A 61 -4.41 -5.32 15.36
C LYS A 61 -5.09 -4.20 14.57
N ASN A 62 -5.87 -4.59 13.58
CA ASN A 62 -6.83 -3.74 12.91
C ASN A 62 -7.97 -3.31 13.88
N SER A 63 -8.82 -2.39 13.43
CA SER A 63 -9.95 -1.87 14.24
C SER A 63 -10.97 -2.93 14.69
N ASP A 64 -11.09 -4.05 13.96
CA ASP A 64 -11.93 -5.22 14.28
C ASP A 64 -11.17 -6.30 15.07
N GLY A 65 -9.90 -6.07 15.40
CA GLY A 65 -9.05 -6.98 16.17
C GLY A 65 -8.28 -8.00 15.34
N SER A 66 -8.46 -8.07 14.01
CA SER A 66 -7.68 -8.99 13.17
C SER A 66 -6.22 -8.53 13.05
N THR A 67 -5.27 -9.48 13.07
CA THR A 67 -3.84 -9.20 12.85
C THR A 67 -3.37 -9.62 11.46
N LYS A 68 -4.05 -10.60 10.87
CA LYS A 68 -4.04 -10.90 9.44
C LYS A 68 -5.24 -10.19 8.83
N ILE A 69 -4.99 -9.15 8.05
CA ILE A 69 -6.00 -8.22 7.54
C ILE A 69 -6.20 -8.53 6.06
N SER A 70 -7.41 -8.92 5.66
CA SER A 70 -7.70 -9.30 4.28
C SER A 70 -7.51 -8.13 3.29
N LEU A 71 -6.98 -8.41 2.09
CA LEU A 71 -6.69 -7.44 1.02
C LEU A 71 -7.95 -7.03 0.24
N TYR A 72 -9.00 -6.67 0.97
CA TYR A 72 -10.30 -6.23 0.47
C TYR A 72 -10.44 -4.72 0.75
N ILE A 73 -10.89 -3.96 -0.24
CA ILE A 73 -11.18 -2.52 -0.11
C ILE A 73 -12.65 -2.30 -0.49
N SER A 74 -13.47 -1.82 0.45
CA SER A 74 -14.85 -1.42 0.20
C SER A 74 -14.96 0.09 0.00
N PHE A 75 -15.70 0.48 -1.05
CA PHE A 75 -16.01 1.85 -1.45
C PHE A 75 -17.50 2.21 -1.29
N MET A 76 -18.26 1.36 -0.57
CA MET A 76 -19.66 1.61 -0.23
C MET A 76 -19.79 2.90 0.60
N GLU A 77 -18.86 3.11 1.52
CA GLU A 77 -18.78 4.29 2.38
C GLU A 77 -17.97 5.45 1.77
N LYS A 78 -18.19 6.67 2.28
CA LYS A 78 -17.47 7.89 1.83
C LYS A 78 -15.94 7.81 2.00
N LYS A 79 -15.45 6.97 2.90
CA LYS A 79 -14.02 6.65 3.08
C LYS A 79 -13.82 5.16 2.82
N PRO A 80 -12.77 4.74 2.10
CA PRO A 80 -12.48 3.33 1.89
C PRO A 80 -12.31 2.58 3.22
N VAL A 81 -12.91 1.41 3.32
CA VAL A 81 -12.80 0.47 4.45
C VAL A 81 -11.97 -0.73 4.00
N ILE A 82 -11.10 -1.27 4.87
CA ILE A 82 -10.13 -2.34 4.53
C ILE A 82 -10.23 -3.50 5.54
N GLY A 83 -9.97 -4.73 5.10
CA GLY A 83 -9.93 -5.93 5.94
C GLY A 83 -11.27 -6.67 6.04
N GLU A 84 -11.47 -7.44 7.12
CA GLU A 84 -12.68 -8.21 7.39
C GLU A 84 -13.98 -7.40 7.25
N SER A 85 -13.94 -6.12 7.59
CA SER A 85 -15.09 -5.22 7.42
C SER A 85 -15.47 -5.01 5.95
N ALA A 86 -14.49 -4.98 5.04
CA ALA A 86 -14.73 -4.94 3.59
C ALA A 86 -15.09 -6.32 3.02
N ALA A 87 -14.49 -7.41 3.53
CA ALA A 87 -14.85 -8.78 3.15
C ALA A 87 -16.33 -9.08 3.43
N LYS A 88 -16.86 -8.66 4.59
CA LYS A 88 -18.29 -8.76 4.93
C LYS A 88 -19.22 -7.93 4.01
N VAL A 89 -18.70 -6.88 3.38
CA VAL A 89 -19.44 -6.13 2.35
C VAL A 89 -19.45 -6.92 1.04
N ALA A 90 -18.37 -7.61 0.67
CA ALA A 90 -18.30 -8.40 -0.56
C ALA A 90 -19.35 -9.52 -0.60
N GLU A 91 -19.70 -10.12 0.54
CA GLU A 91 -20.77 -11.12 0.65
C GLU A 91 -22.18 -10.59 0.27
N LYS A 92 -22.40 -9.28 0.34
CA LYS A 92 -23.74 -8.65 0.24
C LYS A 92 -23.89 -7.61 -0.86
N ASN A 93 -22.84 -6.83 -1.08
CA ASN A 93 -22.77 -5.73 -2.04
C ASN A 93 -21.40 -5.79 -2.78
N PRO A 94 -21.13 -6.86 -3.56
CA PRO A 94 -19.81 -7.13 -4.13
C PRO A 94 -19.29 -6.04 -5.08
N ASP A 95 -20.18 -5.33 -5.77
CA ASP A 95 -19.83 -4.30 -6.77
C ASP A 95 -19.07 -3.10 -6.18
N PHE A 96 -19.19 -2.89 -4.85
CA PHE A 96 -18.48 -1.86 -4.10
C PHE A 96 -17.12 -2.31 -3.56
N VAL A 97 -16.70 -3.56 -3.80
CA VAL A 97 -15.51 -4.14 -3.15
C VAL A 97 -14.50 -4.63 -4.18
N VAL A 98 -13.26 -4.16 -4.05
CA VAL A 98 -12.12 -4.65 -4.83
C VAL A 98 -11.24 -5.53 -3.93
N TYR A 99 -10.85 -6.69 -4.44
CA TYR A 99 -10.01 -7.69 -3.78
C TYR A 99 -9.01 -8.30 -4.79
N ASP A 100 -8.25 -9.32 -4.40
CA ASP A 100 -7.19 -9.94 -5.22
C ASP A 100 -6.13 -8.92 -5.71
N LEU A 101 -5.82 -7.90 -4.91
CA LEU A 101 -4.90 -6.81 -5.28
C LEU A 101 -3.52 -7.30 -5.74
N MET A 102 -3.00 -8.37 -5.13
CA MET A 102 -1.71 -8.95 -5.52
C MET A 102 -1.76 -9.58 -6.93
N LYS A 103 -2.89 -10.21 -7.28
CA LYS A 103 -3.16 -10.73 -8.62
C LYS A 103 -3.35 -9.59 -9.62
N LEU A 104 -4.11 -8.54 -9.26
CA LEU A 104 -4.25 -7.33 -10.08
C LEU A 104 -2.92 -6.63 -10.38
N CYS A 105 -1.97 -6.66 -9.46
CA CYS A 105 -0.60 -6.16 -9.69
C CYS A 105 0.28 -7.05 -10.59
N SER A 106 -0.11 -8.31 -10.84
CA SER A 106 0.73 -9.32 -11.53
C SER A 106 0.09 -9.90 -12.80
N ILE A 107 -1.13 -9.49 -13.16
CA ILE A 107 -1.80 -9.91 -14.40
C ILE A 107 -1.81 -8.81 -15.47
N ASN A 108 -1.87 -9.25 -16.73
CA ASN A 108 -2.27 -8.40 -17.84
C ASN A 108 -3.80 -8.38 -17.95
N PHE A 109 -4.37 -7.31 -18.52
CA PHE A 109 -5.80 -7.15 -18.80
C PHE A 109 -6.50 -8.39 -19.42
N LYS A 110 -5.80 -9.14 -20.29
CA LYS A 110 -6.34 -10.35 -20.95
C LYS A 110 -6.58 -11.53 -19.99
N ASN A 111 -6.00 -11.49 -18.80
CA ASN A 111 -6.03 -12.56 -17.80
C ASN A 111 -6.98 -12.21 -16.63
N ALA A 112 -8.01 -11.39 -16.89
CA ALA A 112 -9.04 -11.05 -15.93
C ALA A 112 -9.71 -12.31 -15.36
N ASP A 113 -9.95 -12.35 -14.05
CA ASP A 113 -10.76 -13.44 -13.48
C ASP A 113 -12.24 -13.18 -13.78
N PRO A 114 -12.97 -14.11 -14.42
CA PRO A 114 -14.39 -13.94 -14.72
C PRO A 114 -15.28 -13.96 -13.47
N LYS A 115 -14.74 -14.25 -12.28
CA LYS A 115 -15.46 -14.23 -11.00
C LYS A 115 -15.42 -12.88 -10.29
N TRP A 116 -14.64 -11.91 -10.77
CA TRP A 116 -14.58 -10.58 -10.14
C TRP A 116 -15.87 -9.78 -10.41
N PRO A 117 -16.46 -9.12 -9.39
CA PRO A 117 -17.66 -8.30 -9.55
C PRO A 117 -17.35 -6.93 -10.18
N PHE A 118 -16.13 -6.44 -9.99
CA PHE A 118 -15.61 -5.23 -10.61
C PHE A 118 -15.14 -5.50 -12.04
N LYS A 119 -15.22 -4.49 -12.90
CA LYS A 119 -14.78 -4.62 -14.29
C LYS A 119 -13.32 -4.22 -14.42
N LEU A 120 -12.59 -4.93 -15.28
CA LEU A 120 -11.33 -4.41 -15.81
C LEU A 120 -11.60 -3.65 -17.11
N ILE A 121 -11.00 -2.47 -17.24
CA ILE A 121 -11.00 -1.65 -18.46
C ILE A 121 -9.55 -1.25 -18.80
N LYS A 122 -9.37 -0.64 -19.98
CA LYS A 122 -8.12 0.00 -20.36
C LYS A 122 -8.28 1.51 -20.44
N ASN A 123 -7.24 2.26 -20.08
CA ASN A 123 -7.14 3.67 -20.41
C ASN A 123 -6.56 3.88 -21.84
N TYR A 124 -6.41 5.15 -22.24
CA TYR A 124 -5.86 5.54 -23.54
C TYR A 124 -4.39 5.11 -23.74
N ASN A 125 -3.63 4.88 -22.66
CA ASN A 125 -2.27 4.36 -22.69
C ASN A 125 -2.20 2.81 -22.72
N ASN A 126 -3.34 2.11 -22.88
CA ASN A 126 -3.48 0.65 -22.72
C ASN A 126 -3.22 0.11 -21.30
N GLU A 127 -3.08 0.96 -20.29
CA GLU A 127 -2.90 0.55 -18.89
C GLU A 127 -4.23 0.01 -18.32
N MET A 128 -4.13 -0.99 -17.45
CA MET A 128 -5.28 -1.63 -16.82
C MET A 128 -5.83 -0.75 -15.68
N LEU A 129 -7.14 -0.50 -15.69
CA LEU A 129 -7.87 0.10 -14.59
C LEU A 129 -8.96 -0.86 -14.10
N VAL A 130 -9.22 -0.83 -12.79
CA VAL A 130 -10.40 -1.42 -12.16
C VAL A 130 -11.51 -0.37 -12.13
N GLU A 131 -12.69 -0.70 -12.66
CA GLU A 131 -13.93 0.07 -12.51
C GLU A 131 -14.82 -0.60 -11.44
N PHE A 132 -15.21 0.17 -10.43
CA PHE A 132 -15.93 -0.28 -9.24
C PHE A 132 -16.97 0.77 -8.80
N GLU A 133 -18.02 0.34 -8.10
CA GLU A 133 -19.07 1.23 -7.63
C GLU A 133 -18.68 1.99 -6.35
N THR A 134 -19.23 3.20 -6.21
CA THR A 134 -19.17 3.98 -4.97
C THR A 134 -20.56 4.54 -4.64
N SER A 135 -20.77 5.04 -3.42
CA SER A 135 -22.06 5.61 -3.00
C SER A 135 -22.58 6.79 -3.83
N ASN A 136 -21.80 7.35 -4.76
CA ASN A 136 -22.23 8.45 -5.63
C ASN A 136 -22.19 8.08 -7.13
N GLU A 137 -21.10 7.44 -7.58
CA GLU A 137 -20.81 7.21 -9.00
C GLU A 137 -19.79 6.06 -9.18
N PRO A 138 -19.76 5.38 -10.34
CA PRO A 138 -18.69 4.45 -10.68
C PRO A 138 -17.33 5.16 -10.74
N ARG A 139 -16.29 4.54 -10.17
CA ARG A 139 -14.91 5.07 -10.17
C ARG A 139 -13.92 4.10 -10.78
N ARG A 140 -12.78 4.65 -11.20
CA ARG A 140 -11.72 3.95 -11.95
C ARG A 140 -10.37 4.18 -11.30
N ALA A 141 -9.62 3.12 -11.01
CA ALA A 141 -8.28 3.21 -10.45
C ALA A 141 -7.34 2.13 -11.01
N GLY A 142 -6.06 2.46 -11.18
CA GLY A 142 -5.03 1.45 -11.46
C GLY A 142 -4.70 0.63 -10.20
N PRO A 143 -4.19 -0.62 -10.34
CA PRO A 143 -3.79 -1.46 -9.21
C PRO A 143 -2.85 -0.75 -8.22
N GLU A 144 -1.96 0.11 -8.71
CA GLU A 144 -1.00 0.83 -7.86
C GLU A 144 -1.68 1.86 -6.95
N PHE A 145 -2.81 2.45 -7.39
CA PHE A 145 -3.57 3.38 -6.55
C PHE A 145 -4.39 2.64 -5.48
N LEU A 146 -4.93 1.47 -5.82
CA LEU A 146 -5.63 0.61 -4.85
C LEU A 146 -4.66 0.10 -3.78
N LEU A 147 -3.45 -0.28 -4.19
CA LEU A 147 -2.36 -0.67 -3.29
C LEU A 147 -1.90 0.51 -2.41
N ALA A 148 -1.91 1.75 -2.92
CA ALA A 148 -1.64 2.96 -2.12
C ALA A 148 -2.65 3.14 -0.98
N ILE A 149 -3.93 2.81 -1.20
CA ILE A 149 -4.99 2.87 -0.17
C ILE A 149 -4.68 1.88 0.96
N VAL A 150 -4.31 0.63 0.63
CA VAL A 150 -3.89 -0.37 1.63
C VAL A 150 -2.64 0.07 2.36
N PHE A 151 -1.61 0.53 1.64
CA PHE A 151 -0.36 0.95 2.24
C PHE A 151 -0.56 2.12 3.24
N ASN A 152 -1.37 3.11 2.87
CA ASN A 152 -1.74 4.22 3.76
C ASN A 152 -2.55 3.77 4.99
N HIS A 153 -3.28 2.65 4.92
CA HIS A 153 -3.90 2.04 6.09
C HIS A 153 -2.85 1.40 7.01
N CYS A 154 -1.87 0.67 6.46
CA CYS A 154 -0.73 0.17 7.24
C CYS A 154 0.03 1.30 7.95
N LEU A 155 0.31 2.41 7.26
CA LEU A 155 0.96 3.58 7.86
C LEU A 155 0.17 4.14 9.05
N LYS A 156 -1.16 4.19 8.97
CA LYS A 156 -2.02 4.65 10.07
C LYS A 156 -2.08 3.67 11.24
N LEU A 157 -2.00 2.36 10.97
CA LEU A 157 -1.89 1.36 12.04
C LEU A 157 -0.55 1.51 12.78
N ILE A 158 0.54 1.74 12.06
CA ILE A 158 1.86 2.02 12.64
C ILE A 158 1.82 3.31 13.46
N GLU A 159 1.43 4.45 12.87
CA GLU A 159 1.37 5.76 13.52
C GLU A 159 0.47 5.76 14.77
N LYS A 160 -0.62 4.98 14.76
CA LYS A 160 -1.50 4.80 15.92
C LYS A 160 -0.83 4.01 17.07
N GLU A 161 -0.01 3.01 16.75
CA GLU A 161 0.68 2.20 17.77
C GLU A 161 1.91 2.91 18.33
N THR A 162 2.74 3.48 17.46
CA THR A 162 4.01 4.13 17.83
C THR A 162 3.81 5.54 18.39
N GLY A 163 2.67 6.17 18.08
CA GLY A 163 2.41 7.59 18.35
C GLY A 163 3.14 8.55 17.40
N GLU A 164 3.88 8.05 16.41
CA GLU A 164 4.71 8.86 15.51
C GLU A 164 4.84 8.26 14.10
N LYS A 165 5.12 9.12 13.12
CA LYS A 165 5.41 8.68 11.75
C LYS A 165 6.85 8.19 11.64
N LEU A 166 7.03 6.88 11.49
CA LEU A 166 8.34 6.28 11.26
C LEU A 166 8.94 6.74 9.93
N LYS A 167 10.27 6.92 9.92
CA LYS A 167 11.04 7.33 8.73
C LYS A 167 11.36 6.16 7.80
N GLU A 168 11.42 4.94 8.34
CA GLU A 168 11.75 3.71 7.62
C GLU A 168 10.81 2.58 8.07
N ILE A 169 10.35 1.79 7.10
CA ILE A 169 9.42 0.67 7.29
C ILE A 169 9.87 -0.42 6.33
N GLY A 170 10.13 -1.62 6.86
CA GLY A 170 10.48 -2.79 6.05
C GLY A 170 9.23 -3.38 5.38
N ILE A 171 9.38 -3.83 4.12
CA ILE A 171 8.29 -4.46 3.37
C ILE A 171 8.72 -5.87 2.97
N GLU A 172 7.89 -6.85 3.30
CA GLU A 172 8.10 -8.27 3.01
C GLU A 172 6.96 -8.82 2.14
N PHE A 173 7.29 -9.76 1.27
CA PHE A 173 6.37 -10.39 0.32
C PHE A 173 6.49 -11.91 0.47
N ASP A 174 5.47 -12.54 1.06
CA ASP A 174 5.41 -13.98 1.34
C ASP A 174 4.53 -14.74 0.33
N GLY A 175 4.99 -15.91 -0.12
CA GLY A 175 4.23 -16.79 -1.01
C GLY A 175 4.17 -16.40 -2.50
N PHE A 176 5.13 -15.62 -3.03
CA PHE A 176 5.10 -15.15 -4.43
C PHE A 176 6.05 -15.90 -5.37
N GLU A 177 5.50 -16.52 -6.42
CA GLU A 177 6.28 -17.06 -7.55
C GLU A 177 6.88 -15.98 -8.47
N LYS A 178 6.25 -14.78 -8.52
CA LYS A 178 6.67 -13.64 -9.34
C LYS A 178 6.78 -12.37 -8.51
N LYS A 179 7.78 -12.34 -7.63
CA LYS A 179 8.00 -11.22 -6.69
C LYS A 179 8.29 -9.90 -7.44
N GLU A 180 8.87 -9.98 -8.64
CA GLU A 180 9.27 -8.84 -9.48
C GLU A 180 8.09 -8.00 -9.96
N ASP A 181 7.01 -8.63 -10.44
CA ASP A 181 5.82 -7.95 -10.95
C ASP A 181 5.15 -7.14 -9.85
N PHE A 182 5.02 -7.74 -8.66
CA PHE A 182 4.51 -7.02 -7.49
C PHE A 182 5.43 -5.88 -7.04
N VAL A 183 6.75 -6.12 -6.97
CA VAL A 183 7.72 -5.07 -6.61
C VAL A 183 7.66 -3.90 -7.59
N LEU A 184 7.39 -4.13 -8.87
CA LEU A 184 7.17 -3.07 -9.85
C LEU A 184 5.87 -2.30 -9.59
N CYS A 185 4.76 -3.00 -9.35
CA CYS A 185 3.48 -2.40 -8.96
C CYS A 185 3.62 -1.53 -7.69
N PHE A 186 4.34 -2.03 -6.69
CA PHE A 186 4.59 -1.35 -5.43
C PHE A 186 5.57 -0.17 -5.59
N LYS A 187 6.61 -0.25 -6.43
CA LYS A 187 7.46 0.93 -6.72
C LYS A 187 6.67 2.10 -7.30
N LYS A 188 5.84 1.84 -8.32
CA LYS A 188 4.89 2.83 -8.86
C LYS A 188 3.87 3.33 -7.82
N THR A 189 3.50 2.49 -6.87
CA THR A 189 2.64 2.87 -5.73
C THR A 189 3.35 3.90 -4.85
N VAL A 190 4.62 3.64 -4.52
CA VAL A 190 5.49 4.50 -3.69
C VAL A 190 5.74 5.86 -4.36
N GLU A 191 6.01 5.87 -5.66
CA GLU A 191 6.14 7.09 -6.48
C GLU A 191 4.87 7.97 -6.41
N LYS A 192 3.67 7.36 -6.39
CA LYS A 192 2.38 8.06 -6.31
C LYS A 192 2.05 8.61 -4.91
N ILE A 193 2.72 8.17 -3.84
CA ILE A 193 2.43 8.60 -2.45
C ILE A 193 3.49 9.52 -1.82
N ASN A 194 4.60 9.81 -2.53
CA ASN A 194 5.66 10.72 -2.09
C ASN A 194 6.30 10.33 -0.73
N VAL A 195 6.47 9.02 -0.47
CA VAL A 195 7.12 8.44 0.71
C VAL A 195 8.41 7.75 0.28
N LYS A 196 9.51 7.90 1.03
CA LYS A 196 10.73 7.09 0.83
C LYS A 196 10.55 5.74 1.53
N LEU A 197 10.82 4.63 0.84
CA LEU A 197 10.85 3.29 1.43
C LEU A 197 12.16 2.57 1.10
N ASN A 198 12.65 1.80 2.07
CA ASN A 198 13.76 0.88 1.92
C ASN A 198 13.21 -0.53 1.70
N PHE A 199 13.72 -1.22 0.67
CA PHE A 199 13.42 -2.63 0.42
C PHE A 199 14.58 -3.48 0.97
N PHE A 200 14.24 -4.55 1.68
CA PHE A 200 15.18 -5.55 2.22
C PHE A 200 15.11 -6.85 1.41
#